data_AF-A0A3D0FSW0-F1
#
_entry.id   AF-A0A3D0FSW0-F1
#
_cell.length_a   1.000
_cell.length_b   1.000
_cell.length_c   1.000
_cell.angle_alpha   90.00
_cell.angle_beta   90.00
_cell.angle_gamma   90.00
#
_symmetry.space_group_name_H-M   'P 1'
#
loop_
_entity.id
_entity.type
_entity.pdbx_description
1 polymer ?
#
loop_
_entity_poly.entity_id
_entity_poly.type
_entity_poly.pdbx_seq_one_letter_code
_entity_poly.pdbx_strand_id
1 'polypeptide(L)' 'METGNETKLTFLGTGTSQGIPVIGCKCPVCTSIDIKDKRLRSSVLIEQKGLKIVIDAGPDFRQ' A
#
# COMPACT_ATOMS: atom_id res chain seq x y z
N MET A 1 -12.72 8.57 -28.70
CA MET A 1 -11.79 7.57 -28.16
C MET A 1 -12.44 6.98 -26.93
N GLU A 2 -13.11 5.83 -27.06
CA GLU A 2 -13.71 5.13 -25.93
C GLU A 2 -12.57 4.52 -25.11
N THR A 3 -12.32 5.06 -23.92
CA THR A 3 -11.43 4.42 -22.95
C THR A 3 -12.09 3.12 -22.51
N GLY A 4 -11.51 1.99 -22.91
CA GLY A 4 -11.98 0.66 -22.57
C GLY A 4 -12.10 0.46 -21.06
N ASN A 5 -12.72 -0.66 -20.67
CA ASN A 5 -12.95 -1.12 -19.30
C ASN A 5 -11.66 -1.39 -18.48
N GLU A 6 -10.66 -0.49 -18.52
CA GLU A 6 -9.41 -0.67 -17.79
C GLU A 6 -9.63 -0.43 -16.30
N THR A 7 -9.31 -1.45 -15.50
CA THR A 7 -9.31 -1.39 -14.04
C THR A 7 -7.87 -1.23 -13.58
N LYS A 8 -7.58 -0.17 -12.83
CA LYS A 8 -6.28 0.04 -12.22
C LYS A 8 -6.33 -0.37 -10.75
N LEU A 9 -5.38 -1.22 -10.34
CA LEU A 9 -5.16 -1.61 -8.95
C LEU A 9 -3.87 -0.96 -8.45
N THR A 10 -3.96 -0.19 -7.35
CA THR A 10 -2.79 0.41 -6.69
C THR A 10 -2.64 -0.19 -5.30
N PHE A 11 -1.47 -0.74 -4.99
CA PHE A 11 -1.12 -1.15 -3.64
C PHE A 11 -0.75 0.09 -2.82
N LEU A 12 -1.64 0.49 -1.90
CA LEU A 12 -1.40 1.59 -0.96
C LEU A 12 -0.52 1.13 0.20
N GLY A 13 -0.58 -0.15 0.55
CA GLY A 13 0.31 -0.79 1.49
C GLY A 13 0.40 -2.29 1.27
N THR A 14 1.53 -2.89 1.68
CA THR A 14 1.86 -4.32 1.47
C THR A 14 2.51 -4.95 2.71
N GLY A 15 2.45 -4.24 3.85
CA GLY A 15 3.03 -4.63 5.12
C GLY A 15 2.04 -5.40 6.00
N THR A 16 2.57 -6.03 7.05
CA THR A 16 1.77 -6.67 8.09
C THR A 16 1.01 -5.63 8.92
N SER A 17 0.27 -6.07 9.94
CA SER A 17 -0.45 -5.17 10.87
C SER A 17 0.43 -4.11 11.56
N GLN A 18 1.75 -4.34 11.63
CA GLN A 18 2.72 -3.42 12.23
C GLN A 18 3.42 -2.52 11.20
N GLY A 19 3.27 -2.80 9.89
CA GLY A 19 4.11 -2.22 8.85
C GLY A 19 5.57 -2.69 8.93
N ILE A 20 6.42 -2.14 8.05
CA ILE A 20 7.87 -2.30 8.09
C ILE A 20 8.51 -0.92 7.88
N PRO A 21 9.46 -0.50 8.74
CA PRO A 21 10.07 -1.25 9.85
C PRO A 21 9.13 -1.46 11.05
N VAL A 22 9.27 -2.61 11.72
CA VAL A 22 8.63 -2.84 13.02
C VAL A 22 9.35 -2.00 14.07
N ILE A 23 8.59 -1.33 14.94
CA ILE A 23 9.12 -0.52 16.04
C ILE A 23 10.10 -1.36 16.88
N GLY A 24 11.38 -0.98 16.87
CA GLY A 24 12.45 -1.63 17.62
C GLY A 24 13.21 -2.78 16.92
N CYS A 25 12.83 -3.25 15.71
CA CYS A 25 13.61 -4.29 15.02
C CYS A 25 14.94 -3.74 14.48
N LYS A 26 16.03 -4.50 14.70
CA LYS A 26 17.34 -4.27 14.08
C LYS A 26 17.72 -5.39 13.09
N CYS A 27 16.73 -6.14 12.65
CA CYS A 27 16.88 -7.18 11.64
C CYS A 27 17.23 -6.56 10.27
N PRO A 28 17.87 -7.32 9.35
CA PRO A 28 18.34 -6.82 8.06
C PRO A 28 17.27 -6.07 7.24
N VAL A 29 16.02 -6.53 7.28
CA VAL A 29 14.90 -5.91 6.53
C VAL A 29 14.48 -4.56 7.15
N CYS A 30 14.40 -4.47 8.48
CA CYS A 30 14.00 -3.22 9.13
C CYS A 30 15.08 -2.13 9.08
N THR A 31 16.34 -2.52 8.86
CA THR A 31 17.46 -1.60 8.63
C THR A 31 17.83 -1.48 7.16
N SER A 32 17.03 -2.05 6.25
CA SER A 32 17.28 -2.02 4.81
C SER A 32 17.23 -0.60 4.27
N ILE A 33 18.13 -0.29 3.34
CA ILE A 33 18.11 0.98 2.59
C ILE A 33 17.24 0.89 1.34
N ASP A 34 16.79 -0.32 0.95
CA ASP A 34 15.86 -0.47 -0.16
C ASP A 34 14.51 0.15 0.21
N ILE A 35 14.07 1.10 -0.60
CA ILE A 35 12.80 1.79 -0.39
C ILE A 35 11.61 0.83 -0.41
N LYS A 36 11.71 -0.30 -1.13
CA LYS A 36 10.64 -1.32 -1.22
C LYS A 36 10.45 -2.12 0.06
N ASP A 37 11.41 -2.07 0.99
CA ASP A 37 11.25 -2.69 2.31
C ASP A 37 10.48 -1.80 3.29
N LYS A 38 10.23 -0.53 2.97
CA LYS A 38 9.34 0.34 3.75
C LYS A 38 7.89 0.07 3.34
N ARG A 39 7.12 -0.51 4.24
CA ARG A 39 5.77 -1.02 3.93
C ARG A 39 4.75 -0.45 4.90
N LEU A 40 3.79 0.29 4.35
CA LEU A 40 2.55 0.64 5.05
C LEU A 40 1.69 -0.62 5.23
N ARG A 41 0.75 -0.60 6.17
CA ARG A 41 -0.20 -1.69 6.40
C ARG A 41 -1.05 -1.94 5.15
N SER A 42 -1.39 -3.20 4.91
CA SER A 42 -2.13 -3.63 3.72
C SER A 42 -3.35 -2.77 3.42
N SER A 43 -3.41 -2.26 2.18
CA SER A 43 -4.57 -1.56 1.61
C SER A 43 -4.38 -1.46 0.10
N VAL A 44 -5.49 -1.44 -0.65
CA VAL A 44 -5.47 -1.24 -2.12
C VAL A 44 -6.52 -0.23 -2.55
N LEU A 45 -6.21 0.51 -3.63
CA LEU A 45 -7.14 1.37 -4.35
C LEU A 45 -7.47 0.75 -5.70
N ILE A 46 -8.76 0.62 -5.98
CA ILE A 46 -9.29 0.20 -7.27
C ILE A 46 -9.86 1.44 -7.96
N GLU A 47 -9.39 1.72 -9.17
CA GLU A 47 -9.91 2.79 -10.02
C GLU A 47 -10.51 2.18 -11.28
N GLN A 48 -11.79 2.41 -11.53
CA GLN A 48 -12.50 1.90 -12.72
C GLN A 48 -13.66 2.82 -13.09
N LYS A 49 -13.76 3.24 -14.37
CA LYS A 49 -14.89 4.07 -14.88
C LYS A 49 -15.18 5.32 -14.04
N GLY A 50 -14.13 6.00 -13.56
CA GLY A 50 -14.26 7.18 -12.70
C GLY A 50 -14.59 6.89 -11.23
N LEU A 51 -14.88 5.64 -10.87
CA LEU A 51 -15.02 5.20 -9.48
C LEU A 51 -13.65 4.98 -8.86
N LYS A 52 -13.54 5.33 -7.57
CA LYS A 52 -12.39 5.06 -6.71
C LYS A 52 -12.87 4.30 -5.49
N ILE A 53 -12.45 3.05 -5.35
CA ILE A 53 -12.88 2.15 -4.27
C ILE A 53 -11.63 1.76 -3.49
N VAL A 54 -11.59 2.12 -2.21
CA VAL A 54 -10.53 1.67 -1.30
C VAL A 54 -10.97 0.39 -0.60
N ILE A 55 -10.04 -0.55 -0.46
CA ILE A 55 -10.17 -1.69 0.44
C ILE A 55 -9.27 -1.42 1.64
N ASP A 56 -9.90 -1.38 2.82
CA ASP A 56 -9.34 -1.03 4.13
C ASP A 56 -8.84 0.42 4.29
N ALA A 57 -9.27 1.07 5.38
CA ALA A 57 -8.85 2.41 5.79
C ALA A 57 -8.06 2.35 7.10
N GLY A 58 -6.92 1.68 7.07
CA GLY A 58 -6.02 1.55 8.22
C GLY A 58 -5.37 2.89 8.63
N PRO A 59 -4.53 2.91 9.68
CA PRO A 59 -4.00 4.17 10.20
C PRO A 59 -3.02 4.89 9.25
N ASP A 60 -2.57 4.23 8.18
CA ASP A 60 -1.77 4.84 7.10
C ASP A 60 -2.61 5.59 6.06
N PHE A 61 -3.94 5.50 6.10
CA PHE A 61 -4.82 5.99 5.03
C PHE A 61 -4.64 7.48 4.67
N ARG A 62 -4.16 8.29 5.62
CA ARG A 62 -3.95 9.74 5.43
C ARG A 62 -2.57 10.11 4.87
N GLN A 63 -1.60 9.19 4.84
CA GLN A 63 -0.20 9.48 4.47
C GLN A 63 -0.08 10.33 3.20
#